data_AF-A0A427AJ07-F1
#
_entry.id   AF-A0A427AJ07-F1
#
_cell.length_a   1.000
_cell.length_b   1.000
_cell.length_c   1.000
_cell.angle_alpha   90.00
_cell.angle_beta   90.00
_cell.angle_gamma   90.00
#
_symmetry.space_group_name_H-M   'P 1'
#
loop_
_entity.id
_entity.type
_entity.pdbx_description
1 polymer ?
#
loop_
_entity_poly.entity_id
_entity_poly.type
_entity_poly.pdbx_seq_one_letter_code
_entity_poly.pdbx_strand_id
1 'polypeptide(L)'
;MRVYFPRWEERDIIGWISCAEHYFGFYRTTNTTMVEIATIHLEGDVIQWFNWFEHTHEGLTWWQFKEGLLNRFRGRQVALRGKRGSHISIVSTQ
;
A
#
# COMPACT_ATOMS: atom_id res chain seq x y z
N MET A 1 12.18 -22.75 -1.16
CA MET A 1 11.10 -22.01 -1.84
C MET A 1 11.40 -20.52 -1.74
N ARG A 2 11.27 -19.76 -2.84
CA ARG A 2 11.48 -18.30 -2.84
C ARG A 2 10.12 -17.63 -2.96
N VAL A 3 9.80 -16.76 -2.01
CA VAL A 3 8.63 -15.88 -2.07
C VAL A 3 9.16 -14.51 -2.51
N TYR A 4 8.47 -13.87 -3.46
CA TYR A 4 8.82 -12.52 -3.90
C TYR A 4 8.06 -11.49 -3.07
N PHE A 5 8.68 -10.34 -2.83
CA PHE A 5 8.00 -9.23 -2.18
C PHE A 5 6.88 -8.71 -3.09
N PRO A 6 5.69 -8.36 -2.55
CA PRO A 6 4.59 -7.88 -3.37
C PRO A 6 4.93 -6.56 -4.07
N ARG A 7 4.58 -6.48 -5.35
CA ARG A 7 4.64 -5.23 -6.11
C ARG A 7 3.64 -4.22 -5.55
N TRP A 8 4.07 -2.96 -5.41
CA TRP A 8 3.18 -1.87 -5.00
C TRP A 8 1.97 -1.72 -5.94
N GLU A 9 0.78 -1.60 -5.34
CA GLU A 9 -0.49 -1.34 -6.04
C GLU A 9 -1.25 -0.23 -5.31
N GLU A 10 -1.20 0.99 -5.85
CA GLU A 10 -1.81 2.17 -5.21
C GLU A 10 -3.33 2.03 -5.03
N ARG A 11 -3.98 1.23 -5.89
CA ARG A 11 -5.43 1.03 -5.85
C ARG A 11 -5.88 0.00 -4.80
N ASP A 12 -4.94 -0.78 -4.25
CA ASP A 12 -5.22 -1.81 -3.24
C ASP A 12 -4.10 -1.90 -2.20
N ILE A 13 -3.96 -0.83 -1.43
CA ILE A 13 -2.95 -0.71 -0.37
C ILE A 13 -3.21 -1.74 0.75
N ILE A 14 -4.47 -2.07 1.02
CA ILE A 14 -4.82 -3.10 2.02
C ILE A 14 -4.35 -4.47 1.56
N GLY A 15 -4.61 -4.84 0.30
CA GLY A 15 -4.11 -6.07 -0.29
C GLY A 15 -2.58 -6.12 -0.30
N TRP A 16 -1.92 -5.02 -0.66
CA TRP A 16 -0.45 -4.94 -0.64
C TRP A 16 0.13 -5.12 0.76
N ILE A 17 -0.42 -4.42 1.78
CA ILE A 17 0.00 -4.58 3.19
C ILE A 17 -0.17 -6.03 3.63
N SER A 18 -1.30 -6.66 3.32
CA SER A 18 -1.56 -8.05 3.71
C SER A 18 -0.53 -9.01 3.10
N CYS A 19 -0.24 -8.87 1.80
CA CYS A 19 0.81 -9.67 1.15
C CYS A 19 2.20 -9.43 1.75
N ALA A 20 2.53 -8.18 2.11
CA ALA A 20 3.81 -7.84 2.71
C ALA A 20 3.94 -8.48 4.11
N GLU A 21 2.88 -8.48 4.91
CA GLU A 21 2.86 -9.13 6.22
C GLU A 21 3.07 -10.65 6.12
N HIS A 22 2.46 -11.31 5.13
CA HIS A 22 2.71 -12.71 4.86
C HIS A 22 4.17 -12.98 4.46
N TYR A 23 4.76 -12.13 3.61
CA TYR A 23 6.17 -12.21 3.23
C TYR A 23 7.07 -12.09 4.47
N PHE A 24 6.85 -11.08 5.30
CA PHE A 24 7.65 -10.85 6.49
C PHE A 24 7.50 -11.95 7.53
N GLY A 25 6.30 -12.49 7.69
CA GLY A 25 6.05 -13.65 8.55
C GLY A 25 6.80 -14.89 8.07
N PHE A 26 6.82 -15.14 6.75
CA PHE A 26 7.55 -16.26 6.15
C PHE A 26 9.06 -16.18 6.41
N TYR A 27 9.64 -14.99 6.27
CA TYR A 27 11.08 -14.76 6.47
C TYR A 27 11.48 -14.35 7.89
N ARG A 28 10.53 -14.24 8.82
CA ARG A 28 10.73 -13.78 10.21
C ARG A 28 11.47 -12.44 10.28
N THR A 29 11.10 -11.51 9.41
CA THR A 29 11.72 -10.18 9.31
C THR A 29 11.47 -9.37 10.57
N THR A 30 12.47 -8.63 11.05
CA THR A 30 12.34 -7.74 12.21
C THR A 30 11.62 -6.45 11.85
N ASN A 31 11.01 -5.81 12.84
CA ASN A 31 10.16 -4.63 12.65
C ASN A 31 10.88 -3.48 11.90
N THR A 32 12.13 -3.19 12.25
CA THR A 32 12.97 -2.17 11.58
C THR A 32 13.23 -2.53 10.12
N THR A 33 13.61 -3.78 9.83
CA THR A 33 13.91 -4.23 8.47
C THR A 33 12.66 -4.36 7.60
N MET A 34 11.47 -4.57 8.20
CA MET A 34 10.21 -4.57 7.43
C MET A 34 9.99 -3.24 6.72
N VAL A 35 10.21 -2.12 7.41
CA VAL A 35 10.04 -0.78 6.81
C VAL A 35 11.06 -0.57 5.69
N GLU A 36 12.32 -0.87 5.93
CA GLU A 36 13.39 -0.77 4.92
C GLU A 36 13.08 -1.57 3.65
N ILE A 37 12.63 -2.83 3.79
CA ILE A 37 12.28 -3.66 2.63
C ILE A 37 11.05 -3.11 1.90
N ALA A 38 10.03 -2.70 2.64
CA ALA A 38 8.79 -2.20 2.07
C ALA A 38 9.03 -0.92 1.24
N THR A 39 9.87 -0.01 1.72
CA THR A 39 10.13 1.28 1.08
C THR A 39 10.90 1.15 -0.23
N ILE A 40 11.79 0.17 -0.34
CA ILE A 40 12.49 -0.16 -1.60
C ILE A 40 11.52 -0.57 -2.71
N HIS A 41 10.36 -1.14 -2.37
CA HIS A 41 9.37 -1.65 -3.32
C HIS A 41 8.19 -0.70 -3.55
N LEU A 42 8.21 0.49 -2.95
CA LEU A 42 7.25 1.53 -3.22
C LEU A 42 7.47 2.10 -4.63
N GLU A 43 6.39 2.45 -5.33
CA GLU A 43 6.42 3.04 -6.67
C GLU A 43 5.48 4.26 -6.76
N GLY A 44 5.87 5.29 -7.52
CA GLY A 44 5.03 6.47 -7.76
C GLY A 44 4.99 7.48 -6.61
N ASP A 45 3.86 8.15 -6.43
CA ASP A 45 3.68 9.29 -5.51
C ASP A 45 3.97 8.93 -4.05
N VAL A 46 3.82 7.66 -3.69
CA VAL A 46 4.00 7.16 -2.33
C VAL A 46 5.45 7.29 -1.85
N ILE A 47 6.45 7.21 -2.76
CA ILE A 47 7.87 7.40 -2.40
C ILE A 47 8.11 8.84 -1.94
N GLN A 48 7.56 9.82 -2.67
CA GLN A 48 7.72 11.23 -2.32
C GLN A 48 7.11 11.54 -0.96
N TRP A 49 5.93 10.98 -0.69
CA TRP A 49 5.31 11.08 0.63
C TRP A 49 6.15 10.39 1.70
N PHE A 50 6.66 9.17 1.43
CA PHE A 50 7.44 8.43 2.42
C PHE A 50 8.72 9.17 2.80
N ASN A 51 9.44 9.76 1.84
CA ASN A 51 10.64 10.55 2.13
C ASN A 51 10.33 11.71 3.08
N TRP A 52 9.21 12.42 2.88
CA TRP A 52 8.77 13.47 3.82
C TRP A 52 8.36 12.88 5.19
N PHE A 53 7.69 11.74 5.20
CA PHE A 53 7.22 11.07 6.40
C PHE A 53 8.37 10.55 7.27
N GLU A 54 9.39 9.95 6.67
CA GLU A 54 10.59 9.45 7.35
C GLU A 54 11.40 10.59 7.98
N HIS A 55 11.54 11.74 7.29
CA HIS A 55 12.23 12.91 7.85
C HIS A 55 11.56 13.48 9.11
N THR A 56 10.29 13.14 9.35
CA THR A 56 9.53 13.60 10.53
C THR A 56 9.42 12.55 11.63
N HIS A 57 9.86 11.31 11.38
CA HIS A 57 9.73 10.18 12.30
C HIS A 57 11.01 9.34 12.29
N GLU A 58 11.87 9.51 13.31
CA GLU A 58 13.01 8.62 13.50
C GLU A 58 12.56 7.24 13.98
N GLY A 59 13.13 6.16 13.41
CA GLY A 59 12.92 4.79 13.90
C GLY A 59 11.49 4.26 13.68
N LEU A 60 10.94 4.45 12.48
CA LEU A 60 9.59 3.98 12.13
C LEU A 60 9.44 2.47 12.36
N THR A 61 8.43 2.12 13.15
CA THR A 61 7.94 0.74 13.23
C THR A 61 7.03 0.42 12.04
N TRP A 62 6.93 -0.86 11.66
CA TRP A 62 5.99 -1.39 10.69
C TRP A 62 4.55 -0.93 10.96
N TRP A 63 4.14 -0.87 12.23
CA TRP A 63 2.81 -0.38 12.60
C TRP A 63 2.63 1.10 12.24
N GLN A 64 3.59 1.97 12.59
CA GLN A 64 3.55 3.40 12.24
C GLN A 64 3.57 3.60 10.73
N PHE A 65 4.36 2.81 10.00
CA PHE A 65 4.40 2.85 8.54
C PHE A 65 3.03 2.52 7.92
N LYS A 66 2.38 1.44 8.37
CA LYS A 66 1.02 1.06 7.90
C LYS A 66 -0.01 2.14 8.20
N GLU A 67 -0.02 2.66 9.43
CA GLU A 67 -0.96 3.73 9.82
C GLU A 67 -0.74 4.99 8.99
N GLY A 68 0.51 5.39 8.75
CA GLY A 68 0.85 6.50 7.88
C GLY A 68 0.31 6.30 6.45
N LEU A 69 0.54 5.13 5.87
CA LEU A 69 0.04 4.78 4.53
C LEU A 69 -1.49 4.84 4.46
N LEU A 70 -2.18 4.25 5.43
CA LEU A 70 -3.64 4.23 5.46
C LEU A 70 -4.20 5.63 5.67
N ASN A 71 -3.64 6.43 6.58
CA ASN A 71 -4.09 7.80 6.81
C ASN A 71 -3.92 8.67 5.57
N ARG A 72 -2.83 8.50 4.81
CA ARG A 72 -2.57 9.28 3.60
C ARG A 72 -3.41 8.85 2.40
N PHE A 73 -3.61 7.55 2.20
CA PHE A 73 -4.09 7.01 0.92
C PHE A 73 -5.38 6.19 0.98
N ARG A 74 -5.93 5.85 2.17
CA ARG A 74 -7.19 5.09 2.29
C ARG A 74 -8.36 5.76 1.55
N GLY A 75 -8.43 7.09 1.54
CA GLY A 75 -9.44 7.84 0.79
C GLY A 75 -9.37 7.62 -0.73
N ARG A 76 -8.18 7.37 -1.29
CA ARG A 76 -7.99 7.11 -2.73
C ARG A 76 -8.56 5.74 -3.14
N GLN A 77 -8.46 4.73 -2.27
CA GLN A 77 -9.00 3.39 -2.53
C GLN A 77 -10.52 3.41 -2.69
N VAL A 78 -11.22 4.13 -1.81
CA VAL A 78 -12.70 4.24 -1.85
C VAL A 78 -13.14 4.97 -3.13
N ALA A 79 -12.45 6.04 -3.51
CA ALA A 79 -12.75 6.80 -4.73
C ALA A 79 -12.53 5.99 -6.02
N LEU A 80 -11.49 5.16 -6.07
CA LEU A 80 -11.21 4.31 -7.23
C LEU A 80 -12.13 3.07 -7.30
N ARG A 81 -12.56 2.53 -6.16
CA ARG A 81 -13.53 1.44 -6.11
C ARG A 81 -14.91 1.89 -6.60
N GLY A 82 -15.34 3.12 -6.28
CA GLY A 82 -16.60 3.70 -6.74
C GLY A 82 -16.70 3.90 -8.26
N LYS A 83 -15.57 4.09 -8.96
CA LYS A 83 -15.54 4.29 -10.42
C LYS A 83 -15.77 3.02 -11.26
N ARG A 84 -15.73 1.83 -10.66
CA ARG A 84 -16.00 0.56 -11.37
C ARG A 84 -17.50 0.23 -11.51
N GLY A 85 -18.39 1.00 -10.90
CA GLY A 85 -19.84 0.75 -10.88
C GLY A 85 -20.68 1.45 -11.95
N SER A 86 -20.13 2.37 -12.74
CA SER A 86 -20.89 3.16 -13.72
C SER A 86 -20.59 2.74 -15.16
N HIS A 87 -20.96 1.51 -15.51
CA HIS A 87 -21.37 1.17 -16.88
C HIS A 87 -22.90 1.08 -16.87
N ILE A 88 -23.57 2.23 -16.96
CA ILE A 88 -25.00 2.27 -17.27
C ILE A 88 -25.09 2.11 -18.79
N SER A 89 -25.44 0.92 -19.25
CA SER A 89 -25.95 0.72 -20.61
C SER A 89 -27.33 1.36 -20.68
N ILE A 90 -27.40 2.58 -21.20
CA ILE A 90 -28.66 3.16 -21.69
C ILE A 90 -29.04 2.39 -22.94
N VAL A 91 -29.89 1.37 -22.78
CA VAL A 91 -30.64 0.79 -23.90
C VAL A 91 -31.78 1.75 -24.16
N SER A 92 -31.66 2.54 -25.23
CA SER A 92 -32.77 3.32 -25.77
C SER A 92 -33.72 2.33 -26.44
N THR A 93 -34.89 2.12 -25.86
CA THR A 93 -36.01 1.46 -26.55
C THR A 93 -36.87 2.56 -27.16
N GLN A 94 -37.01 2.47 -28.48
CA GLN A 94 -37.93 3.23 -29.31
C GLN A 94 -39.33 2.62 -29.26
#